data_AF-A0A845GEP9-F1
#
_entry.id   AF-A0A845GEP9-F1
#
_cell.length_a   1.000
_cell.length_b   1.000
_cell.length_c   1.000
_cell.angle_alpha   90.00
_cell.angle_beta   90.00
_cell.angle_gamma   90.00
#
_symmetry.space_group_name_H-M   'P 1'
#
loop_
_entity.id
_entity.type
_entity.pdbx_description
1 polymer ?
#
loop_
_entity_poly.entity_id
_entity_poly.type
_entity_poly.pdbx_seq_one_letter_code
_entity_poly.pdbx_strand_id
1 'polypeptide(L)'
;MESEMGKTANKELTQAAYLGDEQRWGAVTRRDAGADGVFWYSVRSTGVYCRPSCGARPALRKNVAFHDSREAAEQAGFRPCLRCKPDQPPLAERQAAIVAQAC
;
A
#
# COMPACT_ATOMS: atom_id res chain seq x y z
N MET A 1 14.11 -23.34 4.65
CA MET A 1 12.98 -22.55 5.21
C MET A 1 13.46 -21.46 6.19
N GLU A 2 14.66 -20.88 6.04
CA GLU A 2 15.27 -19.99 7.06
C GLU A 2 15.20 -18.47 6.75
N SER A 3 14.55 -18.07 5.65
CA SER A 3 14.70 -16.71 5.11
C SER A 3 13.65 -15.68 5.54
N GLU A 4 12.71 -16.02 6.43
CA GLU A 4 11.60 -15.13 6.80
C GLU A 4 11.83 -14.32 8.09
N MET A 5 12.74 -14.74 8.99
CA MET A 5 12.93 -14.07 10.29
C MET A 5 13.65 -12.71 10.21
N GLY A 6 14.45 -12.46 9.17
CA GLY A 6 15.23 -11.21 9.03
C GLY A 6 14.43 -10.01 8.50
N LYS A 7 13.26 -10.23 7.89
CA LYS A 7 12.47 -9.16 7.24
C LYS A 7 11.55 -8.43 8.23
N THR A 8 11.11 -9.09 9.29
CA THR A 8 10.20 -8.52 10.30
C THR A 8 10.89 -7.43 11.14
N ALA A 9 12.13 -7.67 11.57
CA ALA A 9 12.87 -6.72 12.41
C ALA A 9 13.14 -5.37 11.72
N ASN A 10 13.42 -5.37 10.41
CA ASN A 10 13.64 -4.13 9.66
C ASN A 10 12.32 -3.38 9.37
N LYS A 11 11.22 -4.13 9.24
CA LYS A 11 9.87 -3.61 9.07
C LYS A 11 9.36 -2.93 10.35
N GLU A 12 9.63 -3.50 11.53
CA GLU A 12 9.25 -2.91 12.82
C GLU A 12 9.96 -1.57 13.09
N LEU A 13 11.25 -1.47 12.74
CA LEU A 13 12.02 -0.22 12.85
C LEU A 13 11.49 0.89 11.93
N THR A 14 11.11 0.54 10.69
CA THR A 14 10.48 1.50 9.76
C THR A 14 9.05 1.83 10.16
N GLN A 15 8.31 0.89 10.73
CA GLN A 15 6.97 1.13 11.28
C GLN A 15 6.98 2.07 12.48
N ALA A 16 7.99 1.97 13.34
CA ALA A 16 8.24 2.89 14.43
C ALA A 16 8.45 4.35 13.95
N ALA A 17 8.99 4.55 12.75
CA ALA A 17 9.15 5.89 12.16
C ALA A 17 7.81 6.56 11.77
N TYR A 18 6.73 5.77 11.62
CA TYR A 18 5.39 6.26 11.31
C TYR A 18 4.38 5.92 12.41
N LEU A 19 4.74 6.07 13.68
CA LEU A 19 3.82 5.82 14.81
C LEU A 19 2.67 6.83 14.87
N GLY A 20 2.88 8.08 14.46
CA GLY A 20 1.85 9.10 14.51
C GLY A 20 1.02 9.21 13.23
N ASP A 21 -0.28 9.41 13.43
CA ASP A 21 -1.28 9.80 12.42
C ASP A 21 -0.83 10.93 11.49
N GLU A 22 -0.15 11.95 12.03
CA GLU A 22 0.36 13.08 11.27
C GLU A 22 1.57 12.69 10.40
N GLN A 23 2.46 11.84 10.90
CA GLN A 23 3.59 11.35 10.11
C GLN A 23 3.11 10.46 8.96
N ARG A 24 2.16 9.54 9.24
CA ARG A 24 1.51 8.72 8.22
C ARG A 24 0.82 9.59 7.17
N TRP A 25 0.09 10.62 7.60
CA TRP A 25 -0.56 11.56 6.69
C TRP A 25 0.43 12.37 5.86
N GLY A 26 1.54 12.83 6.48
CA GLY A 26 2.62 13.53 5.79
C GLY A 26 3.25 12.67 4.70
N ALA A 27 3.50 11.39 4.99
CA ALA A 27 4.02 10.43 4.01
C ALA A 27 3.04 10.19 2.85
N VAL A 28 1.74 10.04 3.12
CA VAL A 28 0.70 9.95 2.08
C VAL A 28 0.65 11.21 1.23
N THR A 29 0.73 12.39 1.86
CA THR A 29 0.68 13.69 1.17
C THR A 29 1.90 13.90 0.29
N ARG A 30 3.08 13.49 0.75
CA ARG A 30 4.35 13.55 0.01
C ARG A 30 4.53 12.40 -0.99
N ARG A 31 3.66 11.38 -0.94
CA ARG A 31 3.77 10.12 -1.71
C ARG A 31 5.10 9.43 -1.49
N ASP A 32 5.48 9.33 -0.22
CA ASP A 32 6.75 8.76 0.18
C ASP A 32 6.80 7.25 -0.14
N ALA A 33 7.75 6.85 -0.97
CA ALA A 33 7.94 5.45 -1.35
C ALA A 33 8.62 4.62 -0.23
N GLY A 34 9.28 5.27 0.73
CA GLY A 34 9.86 4.60 1.91
C GLY A 34 8.79 4.15 2.90
N ALA A 35 7.61 4.77 2.87
CA ALA A 35 6.44 4.33 3.61
C ALA A 35 5.72 3.12 2.97
N ASP A 36 6.10 2.73 1.74
CA ASP A 36 5.50 1.61 1.04
C ASP A 36 5.82 0.29 1.72
N GLY A 37 4.80 -0.50 2.07
CA GLY A 37 5.00 -1.75 2.80
C GLY A 37 5.13 -1.60 4.33
N VAL A 38 5.23 -0.36 4.81
CA VAL A 38 5.30 -0.04 6.23
C VAL A 38 3.90 0.12 6.83
N PHE A 39 3.05 0.89 6.15
CA PHE A 39 1.64 1.03 6.50
C PHE A 39 0.77 1.15 5.25
N TRP A 40 -0.52 0.90 5.43
CA TRP A 40 -1.55 1.08 4.42
C TRP A 40 -2.57 2.10 4.93
N TYR A 41 -3.20 2.83 4.02
CA TYR A 41 -4.29 3.72 4.39
C TYR A 41 -5.57 3.29 3.68
N SER A 42 -6.67 3.29 4.41
CA SER A 42 -7.99 3.05 3.84
C SER A 42 -8.82 4.32 3.78
N VAL A 43 -9.66 4.41 2.76
CA VAL A 43 -10.52 5.55 2.50
C VAL A 43 -11.96 5.09 2.70
N ARG A 44 -12.59 5.57 3.78
CA ARG A 44 -13.97 5.24 4.16
C ARG A 44 -14.98 5.62 3.08
N SER A 45 -14.75 6.72 2.36
CA SER A 45 -15.69 7.17 1.31
C SER A 45 -15.74 6.25 0.10
N THR A 46 -14.67 5.51 -0.19
CA THR A 46 -14.59 4.58 -1.34
C THR A 46 -14.58 3.12 -0.93
N GLY A 47 -14.36 2.82 0.36
CA GLY A 47 -14.22 1.44 0.84
C GLY A 47 -12.97 0.75 0.30
N VAL A 48 -11.93 1.51 -0.07
CA VAL A 48 -10.68 0.95 -0.61
C VAL A 48 -9.48 1.29 0.25
N TYR A 49 -8.49 0.40 0.28
CA TYR A 49 -7.18 0.67 0.87
C TYR A 49 -6.08 0.77 -0.18
N CYS A 50 -5.11 1.65 0.08
CA CYS A 50 -4.04 2.06 -0.82
C CYS A 50 -2.70 2.07 -0.09
N ARG A 51 -1.62 2.09 -0.88
CA ARG A 51 -0.26 2.36 -0.42
C ARG A 51 0.00 3.87 -0.37
N PRO A 52 0.81 4.39 0.58
CA PRO A 52 1.07 5.83 0.74
C PRO A 52 1.71 6.49 -0.49
N SER A 53 2.44 5.73 -1.31
CA SER A 53 3.04 6.17 -2.58
C SER A 53 2.02 6.38 -3.71
N CYS A 54 0.75 6.04 -3.51
CA CYS A 54 -0.21 5.99 -4.61
C CYS A 54 -0.50 7.37 -5.21
N GLY A 55 -0.40 7.47 -6.54
CA GLY A 55 -0.71 8.68 -7.30
C GLY A 55 -2.21 9.06 -7.34
N ALA A 56 -3.08 8.33 -6.64
CA ALA A 56 -4.49 8.70 -6.52
C ALA A 56 -4.62 10.05 -5.77
N ARG A 57 -5.67 10.82 -6.09
CA ARG A 57 -5.96 12.04 -5.32
C ARG A 57 -6.21 11.63 -3.86
N PRO A 58 -5.46 12.18 -2.89
CA PRO A 58 -5.67 11.86 -1.49
C PRO A 58 -7.10 12.28 -1.12
N ALA A 59 -7.83 11.35 -0.49
CA ALA A 59 -9.14 11.67 0.07
C ALA A 59 -8.97 12.64 1.25
N LEU A 60 -10.06 13.28 1.68
CA LEU A 60 -10.02 14.13 2.87
C LEU A 60 -9.53 13.32 4.07
N ARG A 61 -8.59 13.89 4.86
CA ARG A 61 -7.98 13.24 6.03
C ARG A 61 -9.01 12.62 6.99
N LYS A 62 -10.19 13.23 7.12
CA LYS A 62 -11.32 12.74 7.94
C LYS A 62 -11.88 11.38 7.51
N ASN A 63 -11.74 11.04 6.23
CA ASN A 63 -12.18 9.77 5.66
C ASN A 63 -11.05 8.75 5.55
N VAL A 64 -9.85 9.09 6.04
CA VAL A 64 -8.65 8.24 5.94
C VAL A 64 -8.39 7.58 7.28
N ALA A 65 -8.25 6.26 7.26
CA ALA A 65 -7.78 5.46 8.39
C ALA A 65 -6.45 4.80 8.02
N PHE A 66 -5.59 4.58 9.01
CA PHE A 66 -4.31 3.93 8.80
C PHE A 66 -4.32 2.52 9.38
N HIS A 67 -3.67 1.60 8.68
CA HIS A 67 -3.57 0.19 9.02
C HIS A 67 -2.11 -0.24 8.91
N ASP A 68 -1.69 -1.07 9.85
CA ASP A 68 -0.32 -1.55 9.96
C ASP A 68 -0.01 -2.69 8.98
N SER A 69 -1.03 -3.32 8.40
CA SER A 69 -0.90 -4.43 7.44
C SER A 69 -2.09 -4.48 6.48
N ARG A 70 -1.93 -5.18 5.35
CA ARG A 70 -2.99 -5.36 4.35
C ARG A 70 -4.14 -6.17 4.94
N GLU A 71 -3.79 -7.22 5.67
CA GLU A 71 -4.76 -8.09 6.33
C GLU A 71 -5.66 -7.32 7.30
N ALA A 72 -5.11 -6.34 8.03
CA ALA A 72 -5.89 -5.50 8.94
C ALA A 72 -6.90 -4.62 8.17
N ALA A 73 -6.51 -4.09 7.02
CA ALA A 73 -7.42 -3.32 6.16
C ALA A 73 -8.51 -4.21 5.54
N GLU A 74 -8.17 -5.44 5.14
CA GLU A 74 -9.12 -6.42 4.60
C GLU A 74 -10.11 -6.91 5.66
N GLN A 75 -9.63 -7.19 6.88
CA GLN A 75 -10.49 -7.54 8.02
C GLN A 75 -11.44 -6.40 8.39
N ALA A 76 -11.02 -5.15 8.20
CA ALA A 76 -11.88 -3.99 8.36
C ALA A 76 -12.88 -3.78 7.19
N GLY A 77 -12.90 -4.69 6.19
CA GLY A 77 -13.84 -4.68 5.08
C GLY A 77 -13.46 -3.78 3.91
N PHE A 78 -12.21 -3.30 3.86
CA PHE A 78 -11.72 -2.49 2.76
C PHE A 78 -11.16 -3.35 1.63
N ARG A 79 -11.42 -2.95 0.38
CA ARG A 79 -10.92 -3.65 -0.81
C ARG A 79 -9.58 -3.07 -1.28
N PRO A 80 -8.67 -3.88 -1.86
CA PRO A 80 -7.42 -3.37 -2.41
C PRO A 80 -7.69 -2.39 -3.56
N CYS A 81 -6.95 -1.28 -3.60
CA CYS A 81 -7.05 -0.33 -4.68
C CYS A 81 -6.54 -0.91 -6.01
N LEU A 82 -7.42 -0.93 -7.02
CA LEU A 82 -7.13 -1.39 -8.37
C LEU A 82 -6.11 -0.51 -9.13
N ARG A 83 -5.82 0.70 -8.62
CA ARG A 83 -4.91 1.66 -9.25
C ARG A 83 -3.47 1.52 -8.78
N CYS A 84 -3.29 1.35 -7.47
CA CYS A 84 -1.96 1.14 -6.89
C CYS A 84 -1.53 -0.32 -7.05
N LYS A 85 -2.44 -1.22 -7.48
CA LYS A 85 -2.26 -2.67 -7.65
C LYS A 85 -1.24 -3.24 -6.68
N PRO A 86 -1.47 -3.10 -5.35
CA PRO A 86 -0.52 -3.56 -4.35
C PRO A 86 -0.28 -5.08 -4.39
N ASP A 87 -1.05 -5.79 -5.22
CA ASP A 87 -1.08 -7.23 -5.40
C ASP A 87 -0.65 -7.70 -6.81
N GLN A 88 -0.35 -6.81 -7.78
CA GLN A 88 0.06 -7.25 -9.12
C GLN A 88 1.43 -6.70 -9.52
N PRO A 89 2.28 -7.52 -10.18
CA PRO A 89 3.52 -7.07 -10.80
C PRO A 89 3.25 -6.00 -11.87
N PRO A 90 4.25 -5.16 -12.17
CA PRO A 90 4.13 -4.02 -13.08
C PRO A 90 3.63 -4.42 -14.48
N LEU A 91 2.88 -3.50 -15.10
CA LEU A 91 2.22 -3.65 -16.41
C LEU A 91 3.14 -4.06 -17.56
N ALA A 92 4.46 -3.86 -17.41
CA ALA A 92 5.48 -4.17 -18.42
C ALA A 92 5.50 -5.66 -18.81
N GLU A 93 5.19 -6.57 -17.90
CA GLU A 93 5.22 -8.01 -18.19
C GLU A 93 3.94 -8.50 -18.90
N ARG A 94 2.82 -7.74 -18.78
CA ARG A 94 1.55 -8.11 -19.43
C ARG A 94 1.53 -7.86 -20.93
N GLN A 95 2.39 -6.98 -21.44
CA GLN A 95 2.43 -6.65 -22.87
C GLN A 95 3.22 -7.69 -23.68
N ALA A 96 4.14 -8.43 -23.06
CA ALA A 96 4.93 -9.47 -23.74
C ALA A 96 4.12 -10.74 -24.06
N ALA A 97 3.12 -11.07 -23.23
CA ALA A 97 2.35 -12.31 -23.40
C ALA A 97 1.29 -12.25 -24.52
N ILE A 98 0.82 -11.05 -24.91
CA ILE A 98 -0.23 -10.92 -25.93
C ILE A 98 0.34 -11.06 -27.35
N VAL A 99 1.60 -10.68 -27.57
CA VAL A 99 2.22 -10.71 -28.91
C VAL A 99 2.54 -12.14 -29.35
N ALA A 100 2.78 -13.07 -28.42
CA ALA A 100 3.17 -14.45 -28.76
C ALA A 100 2.00 -15.33 -29.26
N GLN A 101 0.74 -14.92 -29.08
CA GLN A 101 -0.42 -15.69 -29.56
C GLN A 101 -0.90 -15.25 -30.95
N ALA A 102 -0.31 -14.18 -31.50
CA ALA A 102 -0.68 -13.60 -32.79
C ALA A 102 0.35 -13.85 -33.90
N CYS A 103 1.41 -14.64 -33.63
CA CYS A 103 2.39 -15.09 -34.63
C CYS A 103 2.18 -16.57 -34.96
#